data_AF-A0A7D9HHJ3-F1
#
_entry.id   AF-A0A7D9HHJ3-F1
#
_cell.length_a   1.000
_cell.length_b   1.000
_cell.length_c   1.000
_cell.angle_alpha   90.00
_cell.angle_beta   90.00
_cell.angle_gamma   90.00
#
_symmetry.space_group_name_H-M   'P 1'
#
loop_
_entity.id
_entity.type
_entity.pdbx_description
1 polymer ?
#
loop_
_entity_poly.entity_id
_entity_poly.type
_entity_poly.pdbx_seq_one_letter_code
_entity_poly.pdbx_strand_id
1 'polypeptide(L)'
;MLGVNVNEASTSMCQPLMILKSAPVLVDASPYVLNHANKELIEVARRGNPSVLRQRSFDGLSSETWMAELINEMKTRCLMAHQILSGLFENSIYPDKRNPALCLIYGIIMFLRCHELSKIQRINSVLLIQGQASVNMIAELNKYGFCREPKMKYNILDDIGNHFLDRAAELVKSGHRFVYVLDNIDWEEKAHDMRQDVQNRSVHAVATSIVFNRVPEKDLPNSGPQKNLHHCNVDDLVIVNDEDTKTIRARYLSIIAKLFFF
;
A
#
# COMPACT_ATOMS: atom_id res chain seq x y z
N MET A 1 -35.65 66.94 -18.85
CA MET A 1 -36.90 67.34 -18.16
C MET A 1 -37.89 66.20 -18.32
N LEU A 2 -38.40 65.70 -17.18
CA LEU A 2 -39.70 65.02 -16.99
C LEU A 2 -39.85 63.67 -17.72
N GLY A 3 -40.21 62.57 -17.07
CA GLY A 3 -40.73 62.35 -15.73
C GLY A 3 -41.26 60.92 -15.70
N VAL A 4 -41.01 60.25 -14.58
CA VAL A 4 -41.44 58.88 -14.27
C VAL A 4 -42.94 58.88 -13.91
N ASN A 5 -43.69 57.86 -14.35
CA ASN A 5 -44.82 57.29 -13.60
C ASN A 5 -45.08 55.84 -14.06
N VAL A 6 -44.66 54.79 -13.34
CA VAL A 6 -45.30 54.04 -12.22
C VAL A 6 -46.58 53.27 -12.61
N ASN A 7 -46.49 51.92 -12.45
CA ASN A 7 -47.49 50.87 -12.15
C ASN A 7 -47.24 49.62 -13.04
N GLU A 8 -47.20 48.36 -12.59
CA GLU A 8 -47.38 47.70 -11.30
C GLU A 8 -46.85 46.25 -11.41
N ALA A 9 -46.27 45.77 -10.30
CA ALA A 9 -46.10 44.39 -9.79
C ALA A 9 -46.27 43.14 -10.68
N SER A 10 -45.25 42.27 -10.66
CA SER A 10 -45.39 40.86 -10.21
C SER A 10 -44.02 40.16 -10.01
N THR A 11 -43.66 40.01 -8.73
CA THR A 11 -43.01 38.86 -8.07
C THR A 11 -42.27 37.82 -8.92
N SER A 12 -40.93 37.79 -8.80
CA SER A 12 -40.20 36.56 -8.42
C SER A 12 -38.85 36.93 -7.79
N MET A 13 -38.61 36.45 -6.56
CA MET A 13 -37.36 36.65 -5.84
C MET A 13 -36.28 35.75 -6.45
N CYS A 14 -35.30 36.34 -7.14
CA CYS A 14 -34.02 35.68 -7.37
C CYS A 14 -33.17 35.79 -6.09
N GLN A 15 -33.11 34.70 -5.32
CA GLN A 15 -32.10 34.54 -4.29
C GLN A 15 -30.70 34.54 -4.94
N PRO A 16 -29.71 35.29 -4.41
CA PRO A 16 -28.33 35.12 -4.83
C PRO A 16 -27.86 33.73 -4.40
N LEU A 17 -27.30 32.97 -5.35
CA LEU A 17 -26.53 31.75 -5.08
C LEU A 17 -25.56 32.02 -3.91
N MET A 18 -25.82 31.42 -2.75
CA MET A 18 -24.81 31.29 -1.70
C MET A 18 -23.72 30.36 -2.23
N ILE A 19 -22.70 30.95 -2.86
CA ILE A 19 -21.41 30.30 -2.99
C ILE A 19 -20.83 30.28 -1.57
N LEU A 20 -21.06 29.18 -0.85
CA LEU A 20 -20.32 28.82 0.35
C LEU A 20 -18.86 28.55 -0.05
N LYS A 21 -18.11 29.63 -0.31
CA LYS A 21 -16.66 29.62 -0.11
C LYS A 21 -16.46 29.54 1.39
N SER A 22 -16.40 28.33 1.93
CA SER A 22 -15.85 28.13 3.27
C SER A 22 -14.39 28.59 3.20
N ALA A 23 -14.12 29.75 3.80
CA ALA A 23 -12.75 30.15 4.09
C ALA A 23 -12.09 29.04 4.92
N PRO A 24 -10.78 28.79 4.75
CA PRO A 24 -10.07 27.87 5.61
C PRO A 24 -10.22 28.38 7.04
N VAL A 25 -10.87 27.59 7.89
CA VAL A 25 -10.91 27.86 9.33
C VAL A 25 -9.46 27.82 9.77
N LEU A 26 -8.88 28.99 10.05
CA LEU A 26 -7.62 29.09 10.73
C LEU A 26 -7.82 28.32 12.03
N VAL A 27 -7.23 27.12 12.14
CA VAL A 27 -7.43 26.29 13.32
C VAL A 27 -6.71 27.02 14.45
N ASP A 28 -7.49 27.74 15.26
CA ASP A 28 -6.99 28.39 16.46
C ASP A 28 -6.33 27.32 17.33
N ALA A 29 -5.02 27.43 17.54
CA ALA A 29 -4.23 26.50 18.34
C ALA A 29 -4.51 26.66 19.85
N SER A 30 -5.73 27.07 20.19
CA SER A 30 -6.17 27.23 21.56
C SER A 30 -6.02 25.91 22.32
N PRO A 31 -5.73 25.96 23.63
CA PRO A 31 -5.66 24.77 24.47
C PRO A 31 -6.91 23.89 24.39
N TYR A 32 -8.07 24.50 24.11
CA TYR A 32 -9.33 23.78 23.92
C TYR A 32 -9.31 22.87 22.68
N VAL A 33 -8.89 23.41 21.53
CA VAL A 33 -8.81 22.68 20.25
C VAL A 33 -7.83 21.51 20.34
N LEU A 34 -6.66 21.74 20.92
CA LEU A 34 -5.65 20.69 21.12
C LEU A 34 -6.12 19.60 22.08
N ASN A 35 -6.80 19.97 23.17
CA ASN A 35 -7.38 18.99 24.09
C ASN A 35 -8.50 18.17 23.45
N HIS A 36 -9.33 18.79 22.60
CA HIS A 36 -10.38 18.08 21.86
C HIS A 36 -9.77 17.07 20.88
N ALA A 37 -8.80 17.49 20.06
CA ALA A 37 -8.09 16.60 19.14
C ALA A 37 -7.40 15.44 19.89
N ASN A 38 -6.78 15.72 21.05
CA ASN A 38 -6.15 14.68 21.85
C ASN A 38 -7.16 13.64 22.36
N LYS A 39 -8.37 14.05 22.77
CA LYS A 39 -9.43 13.13 23.20
C LYS A 39 -9.88 12.21 22.06
N GLU A 40 -10.11 12.76 20.86
CA GLU A 40 -10.49 11.98 19.67
C GLU A 40 -9.45 10.88 19.38
N LEU A 41 -8.16 11.26 19.37
CA LEU A 41 -7.06 10.32 19.10
C LEU A 41 -6.97 9.24 20.19
N ILE A 42 -7.21 9.58 21.46
CA ILE A 42 -7.24 8.60 22.56
C ILE A 42 -8.38 7.60 22.36
N GLU A 43 -9.57 8.06 21.95
CA GLU A 43 -10.71 7.16 21.69
C GLU A 43 -10.37 6.16 20.59
N VAL A 44 -9.78 6.60 19.47
CA VAL A 44 -9.37 5.68 18.40
C VAL A 44 -8.27 4.71 18.85
N ALA A 45 -7.38 5.15 19.74
CA ALA A 45 -6.29 4.33 20.27
C ALA A 45 -6.75 3.19 21.19
N ARG A 46 -7.99 3.20 21.69
CA ARG A 46 -8.51 2.13 22.55
C ARG A 46 -8.54 0.78 21.84
N ARG A 47 -8.15 -0.28 22.54
CA ARG A 47 -8.07 -1.65 21.99
C ARG A 47 -9.40 -2.19 21.47
N GLY A 48 -10.50 -1.85 22.12
CA GLY A 48 -11.84 -2.29 21.72
C GLY A 48 -12.36 -1.63 20.44
N ASN A 49 -11.68 -0.60 19.95
CA ASN A 49 -12.10 0.12 18.77
C ASN A 49 -11.37 -0.38 17.52
N PRO A 50 -12.09 -0.78 16.47
CA PRO A 50 -11.47 -1.15 15.20
C PRO A 50 -10.77 0.07 14.61
N SER A 51 -9.64 -0.12 13.96
CA SER A 51 -8.99 0.94 13.18
C SER A 51 -8.26 0.33 12.00
N VAL A 52 -8.24 1.05 10.89
CA VAL A 52 -7.48 0.69 9.68
C VAL A 52 -6.01 0.46 10.04
N LEU A 53 -5.46 1.22 10.99
CA LEU A 53 -4.07 1.09 11.44
C LEU A 53 -3.78 -0.21 12.22
N ARG A 54 -4.80 -0.96 12.66
CA ARG A 54 -4.64 -2.26 13.34
C ARG A 54 -4.51 -3.42 12.37
N GLN A 55 -4.80 -3.23 11.08
CA GLN A 55 -4.71 -4.30 10.09
C GLN A 55 -3.23 -4.64 9.82
N ARG A 56 -2.82 -5.83 10.27
CA ARG A 56 -1.43 -6.32 10.20
C ARG A 56 -1.24 -7.50 9.26
N SER A 57 -2.34 -8.15 8.86
CA SER A 57 -2.31 -9.26 7.91
C SER A 57 -1.84 -8.78 6.55
N PHE A 58 -1.37 -9.72 5.73
CA PHE A 58 -0.98 -9.43 4.36
C PHE A 58 -2.05 -8.65 3.59
N ASP A 59 -3.31 -9.11 3.60
CA ASP A 59 -4.44 -8.43 2.93
C ASP A 59 -4.64 -6.99 3.42
N GLY A 60 -4.45 -6.78 4.73
CA GLY A 60 -4.51 -5.46 5.32
C GLY A 60 -3.40 -4.56 4.78
N LEU A 61 -2.16 -5.06 4.71
CA LEU A 61 -0.99 -4.32 4.24
C LEU A 61 -0.99 -4.09 2.72
N SER A 62 -1.57 -5.01 1.94
CA SER A 62 -1.56 -4.99 0.47
C SER A 62 -2.80 -4.34 -0.17
N SER A 63 -3.86 -4.09 0.61
CA SER A 63 -5.05 -3.37 0.14
C SER A 63 -4.67 -2.05 -0.55
N GLU A 64 -5.16 -1.79 -1.76
CA GLU A 64 -4.91 -0.53 -2.48
C GLU A 64 -5.71 0.66 -1.91
N THR A 65 -6.82 0.37 -1.22
CA THR A 65 -7.77 1.37 -0.71
C THR A 65 -7.41 1.91 0.67
N TRP A 66 -6.36 1.37 1.30
CA TRP A 66 -6.05 1.65 2.70
C TRP A 66 -5.90 3.15 3.03
N MET A 67 -5.35 3.95 2.11
CA MET A 67 -5.20 5.40 2.32
C MET A 67 -6.56 6.09 2.35
N ALA A 68 -7.47 5.73 1.46
CA ALA A 68 -8.82 6.29 1.42
C ALA A 68 -9.60 5.91 2.70
N GLU A 69 -9.48 4.66 3.14
CA GLU A 69 -10.07 4.18 4.38
C GLU A 69 -9.53 4.92 5.61
N LEU A 70 -8.22 5.16 5.66
CA LEU A 70 -7.59 5.89 6.76
C LEU A 70 -8.03 7.35 6.80
N ILE A 71 -8.14 7.99 5.64
CA ILE A 71 -8.66 9.37 5.54
C ILE A 71 -10.12 9.42 5.98
N ASN A 72 -10.92 8.42 5.61
CA ASN A 72 -12.30 8.32 6.08
C ASN A 72 -12.39 8.12 7.60
N GLU A 73 -11.52 7.28 8.18
CA GLU A 73 -11.40 7.12 9.64
C GLU A 73 -11.09 8.45 10.33
N MET A 74 -10.12 9.21 9.80
CA MET A 74 -9.78 10.53 10.32
C MET A 74 -10.97 11.50 10.25
N LYS A 75 -11.68 11.56 9.11
CA LYS A 75 -12.83 12.46 8.92
C LYS A 75 -14.01 12.14 9.82
N THR A 76 -14.22 10.85 10.12
CA THR A 76 -15.40 10.39 10.87
C THR A 76 -15.16 10.32 12.38
N ARG A 77 -13.93 10.03 12.81
CA ARG A 77 -13.63 9.74 14.23
C ARG A 77 -12.65 10.71 14.88
N CYS A 78 -11.85 11.42 14.08
CA CYS A 78 -10.87 12.39 14.55
C CYS A 78 -10.99 13.71 13.76
N LEU A 79 -12.18 14.29 13.72
CA LEU A 79 -12.48 15.43 12.87
C LEU A 79 -11.56 16.62 13.18
N MET A 80 -11.32 16.90 14.46
CA MET A 80 -10.46 18.00 14.87
C MET A 80 -9.01 17.75 14.50
N ALA A 81 -8.51 16.52 14.73
CA ALA A 81 -7.16 16.15 14.30
C ALA A 81 -7.02 16.22 12.77
N HIS A 82 -8.05 15.79 12.02
CA HIS A 82 -8.06 15.85 10.56
C HIS A 82 -8.02 17.29 10.04
N GLN A 83 -8.76 18.21 10.67
CA GLN A 83 -8.77 19.62 10.29
C GLN A 83 -7.42 20.28 10.55
N ILE A 84 -6.81 20.05 11.72
CA ILE A 84 -5.45 20.53 12.04
C ILE A 84 -4.46 20.03 10.98
N LEU A 85 -4.40 18.71 10.79
CA LEU A 85 -3.44 18.10 9.88
C LEU A 85 -3.68 18.52 8.42
N SER A 86 -4.93 18.64 8.00
CA SER A 86 -5.28 19.10 6.65
C SER A 86 -4.88 20.55 6.41
N GLY A 87 -5.06 21.42 7.40
CA GLY A 87 -4.66 22.84 7.32
C GLY A 87 -3.16 23.01 7.12
N LEU A 88 -2.33 22.11 7.69
CA LEU A 88 -0.87 22.13 7.49
C LEU A 88 -0.46 21.86 6.03
N PHE A 89 -1.30 21.16 5.25
CA PHE A 89 -1.03 20.79 3.86
C PHE A 89 -1.87 21.53 2.83
N GLU A 90 -2.69 22.49 3.25
CA GLU A 90 -3.63 23.20 2.37
C GLU A 90 -2.91 23.97 1.26
N ASN A 91 -1.71 24.48 1.56
CA ASN A 91 -0.86 25.22 0.62
C ASN A 91 0.36 24.41 0.15
N SER A 92 0.28 23.08 0.15
CA SER A 92 1.38 22.23 -0.31
C SER A 92 1.70 22.50 -1.79
N ILE A 93 2.99 22.68 -2.10
CA ILE A 93 3.50 22.79 -3.49
C ILE A 93 3.27 21.46 -4.25
N TYR A 94 3.06 20.36 -3.53
CA TYR A 94 2.80 19.03 -4.08
C TYR A 94 1.42 18.54 -3.66
N PRO A 95 0.34 18.89 -4.38
CA PRO A 95 -1.02 18.49 -4.03
C PRO A 95 -1.19 16.96 -4.03
N ASP A 96 -0.55 16.26 -4.96
CA ASP A 96 -0.65 14.79 -5.08
C ASP A 96 -0.01 14.04 -3.89
N LYS A 97 0.93 14.69 -3.19
CA LYS A 97 1.62 14.12 -2.03
C LYS A 97 0.92 14.42 -0.70
N ARG A 98 -0.17 15.20 -0.73
CA ARG A 98 -0.93 15.60 0.46
C ARG A 98 -1.46 14.41 1.24
N ASN A 99 -2.17 13.49 0.56
CA ASN A 99 -2.80 12.35 1.22
C ASN A 99 -1.78 11.39 1.83
N PRO A 100 -0.70 10.97 1.12
CA PRO A 100 0.37 10.19 1.73
C PRO A 100 1.00 10.86 2.96
N ALA A 101 1.29 12.17 2.90
CA ALA A 101 1.87 12.90 4.02
C ALA A 101 0.94 12.96 5.23
N LEU A 102 -0.35 13.22 4.99
CA LEU A 102 -1.39 13.21 6.01
C LEU A 102 -1.49 11.84 6.70
N CYS A 103 -1.58 10.78 5.90
CA CYS A 103 -1.64 9.40 6.39
C CYS A 103 -0.40 9.05 7.22
N LEU A 104 0.80 9.42 6.75
CA LEU A 104 2.05 9.16 7.45
C LEU A 104 2.08 9.83 8.83
N ILE A 105 1.77 11.13 8.90
CA ILE A 105 1.79 11.88 10.18
C ILE A 105 0.76 11.32 11.14
N TYR A 106 -0.47 11.07 10.67
CA TYR A 106 -1.49 10.43 11.50
C TYR A 106 -1.03 9.05 11.98
N GLY A 107 -0.43 8.25 11.10
CA GLY A 107 0.16 6.95 11.44
C GLY A 107 1.23 7.03 12.52
N ILE A 108 2.12 8.02 12.46
CA ILE A 108 3.16 8.25 13.48
C ILE A 108 2.52 8.62 14.82
N ILE A 109 1.60 9.60 14.81
CA ILE A 109 0.89 10.04 16.02
C ILE A 109 0.19 8.87 16.70
N MET A 110 -0.55 8.06 15.94
CA MET A 110 -1.30 6.92 16.46
C MET A 110 -0.38 5.79 16.92
N PHE A 111 0.72 5.54 16.22
CA PHE A 111 1.70 4.53 16.60
C PHE A 111 2.42 4.85 17.91
N LEU A 112 2.82 6.10 18.10
CA LEU A 112 3.47 6.56 19.33
C LEU A 112 2.52 6.50 20.54
N ARG A 113 1.20 6.57 20.30
CA ARG A 113 0.17 6.38 21.34
C ARG A 113 -0.11 4.91 21.61
N CYS A 114 -0.20 4.10 20.55
CA CYS A 114 -0.50 2.69 20.63
C CYS A 114 0.27 1.93 19.55
N HIS A 115 1.30 1.18 19.96
CA HIS A 115 2.13 0.40 19.03
C HIS A 115 1.35 -0.69 18.26
N GLU A 116 0.11 -0.96 18.65
CA GLU A 116 -0.77 -1.86 17.93
C GLU A 116 -1.29 -1.27 16.61
N LEU A 117 -1.39 0.06 16.54
CA LEU A 117 -1.74 0.87 15.37
C LEU A 117 -0.50 1.09 14.51
N SER A 118 -0.02 0.01 13.89
CA SER A 118 1.30 -0.04 13.26
C SER A 118 1.28 -0.36 11.77
N LYS A 119 0.11 -0.32 11.10
CA LYS A 119 -0.01 -0.62 9.66
C LYS A 119 1.01 0.16 8.83
N ILE A 120 1.07 1.48 8.98
CA ILE A 120 1.99 2.34 8.23
C ILE A 120 3.44 2.02 8.58
N GLN A 121 3.75 1.82 9.87
CA GLN A 121 5.10 1.46 10.30
C GLN A 121 5.54 0.11 9.74
N ARG A 122 4.63 -0.86 9.61
CA ARG A 122 4.90 -2.15 8.96
C ARG A 122 5.18 -1.97 7.48
N ILE A 123 4.34 -1.22 6.75
CA ILE A 123 4.56 -0.89 5.32
C ILE A 123 5.92 -0.23 5.13
N ASN A 124 6.22 0.81 5.90
CA ASN A 124 7.50 1.51 5.83
C ASN A 124 8.69 0.60 6.18
N SER A 125 8.51 -0.30 7.16
CA SER A 125 9.56 -1.28 7.50
C SER A 125 9.86 -2.20 6.31
N VAL A 126 8.82 -2.72 5.64
CA VAL A 126 8.99 -3.56 4.44
C VAL A 126 9.72 -2.79 3.34
N LEU A 127 9.34 -1.53 3.08
CA LEU A 127 10.00 -0.69 2.07
C LEU A 127 11.48 -0.44 2.41
N LEU A 128 11.80 -0.15 3.68
CA LEU A 128 13.18 0.07 4.13
C LEU A 128 14.01 -1.22 4.05
N ILE A 129 13.43 -2.36 4.41
CA ILE A 129 14.08 -3.68 4.30
C ILE A 129 14.37 -3.99 2.83
N GLN A 130 13.39 -3.80 1.94
CA GLN A 130 13.54 -4.04 0.50
C GLN A 130 14.58 -3.09 -0.12
N GLY A 131 14.60 -1.82 0.31
CA GLY A 131 15.61 -0.83 -0.09
C GLY A 131 16.98 -1.04 0.54
N GLN A 132 17.22 -2.16 1.24
CA GLN A 132 18.48 -2.49 1.92
C GLN A 132 18.97 -1.39 2.87
N ALA A 133 18.06 -0.68 3.53
CA ALA A 133 18.41 0.33 4.52
C ALA A 133 19.23 -0.29 5.66
N SER A 134 20.27 0.43 6.10
CA SER A 134 21.12 -0.03 7.20
C SER A 134 20.34 -0.17 8.50
N VAL A 135 20.76 -1.09 9.37
CA VAL A 135 20.15 -1.31 10.69
C VAL A 135 20.15 -0.01 11.51
N ASN A 136 21.22 0.78 11.43
CA ASN A 136 21.33 2.07 12.13
C ASN A 136 20.28 3.07 11.61
N MET A 137 20.08 3.16 10.30
CA MET A 137 19.06 4.04 9.72
C MET A 137 17.65 3.63 10.18
N ILE A 138 17.35 2.33 10.18
CA ILE A 138 16.05 1.82 10.66
C ILE A 138 15.88 2.13 12.15
N ALA A 139 16.93 1.98 12.95
CA ALA A 139 16.90 2.32 14.37
C ALA A 139 16.63 3.81 14.61
N GLU A 140 17.28 4.71 13.86
CA GLU A 140 17.01 6.15 13.94
C GLU A 140 15.57 6.49 13.52
N LEU A 141 15.10 5.96 12.40
CA LEU A 141 13.73 6.18 11.93
C LEU A 141 12.66 5.62 12.88
N ASN A 142 12.96 4.52 13.57
CA ASN A 142 12.08 3.95 14.57
C ASN A 142 11.88 4.90 15.78
N LYS A 143 12.92 5.66 16.20
CA LYS A 143 12.79 6.65 17.29
C LYS A 143 11.74 7.71 16.98
N TYR A 144 11.57 8.06 15.71
CA TYR A 144 10.55 9.00 15.24
C TYR A 144 9.20 8.35 14.94
N GLY A 145 9.03 7.06 15.24
CA GLY A 145 7.80 6.33 14.97
C GLY A 145 7.52 6.06 13.48
N PHE A 146 8.52 6.22 12.61
CA PHE A 146 8.37 6.08 11.16
C PHE A 146 8.25 4.61 10.72
N CYS A 147 8.96 3.72 11.39
CA CYS A 147 8.98 2.29 11.12
C CYS A 147 9.04 1.48 12.43
N ARG A 148 9.00 0.15 12.31
CA ARG A 148 9.17 -0.76 13.45
C ARG A 148 10.65 -0.91 13.78
N GLU A 149 10.90 -1.42 14.99
CA GLU A 149 12.26 -1.72 15.43
C GLU A 149 12.93 -2.72 14.48
N PRO A 150 14.25 -2.60 14.24
CA PRO A 150 14.97 -3.50 13.35
C PRO A 150 14.76 -5.00 13.67
N LYS A 151 14.66 -5.34 14.96
CA LYS A 151 14.43 -6.71 15.42
C LYS A 151 13.10 -7.32 14.94
N MET A 152 12.12 -6.49 14.60
CA MET A 152 10.81 -6.93 14.12
C MET A 152 10.82 -7.35 12.65
N LYS A 153 11.95 -7.17 11.94
CA LYS A 153 12.11 -7.55 10.53
C LYS A 153 11.62 -8.96 10.24
N TYR A 154 12.16 -9.95 10.95
CA TYR A 154 11.85 -11.36 10.70
C TYR A 154 10.37 -11.66 10.99
N ASN A 155 9.83 -11.17 12.11
CA ASN A 155 8.41 -11.35 12.42
C ASN A 155 7.48 -10.77 11.35
N ILE A 156 7.81 -9.61 10.76
CA ILE A 156 7.01 -9.02 9.67
C ILE A 156 7.11 -9.87 8.40
N LEU A 157 8.31 -10.35 8.07
CA LEU A 157 8.53 -11.20 6.90
C LEU A 157 7.87 -12.57 7.05
N ASP A 158 7.88 -13.15 8.26
CA ASP A 158 7.22 -14.42 8.58
C ASP A 158 5.69 -14.26 8.52
N ASP A 159 5.13 -13.18 9.08
CA ASP A 159 3.68 -12.87 8.98
C ASP A 159 3.23 -12.83 7.50
N ILE A 160 4.05 -12.22 6.63
CA ILE A 160 3.78 -12.12 5.19
C ILE A 160 4.01 -13.46 4.48
N GLY A 161 5.09 -14.17 4.82
CA GLY A 161 5.47 -15.45 4.22
C GLY A 161 4.43 -16.55 4.49
N ASN A 162 3.95 -16.63 5.73
CA ASN A 162 2.94 -17.60 6.14
C ASN A 162 1.63 -17.44 5.35
N HIS A 163 1.22 -16.21 5.06
CA HIS A 163 0.04 -15.95 4.22
C HIS A 163 0.16 -16.60 2.82
N PHE A 164 1.33 -16.56 2.19
CA PHE A 164 1.53 -17.21 0.89
C PHE A 164 1.45 -18.74 0.98
N LEU A 165 1.93 -19.32 2.07
CA LEU A 165 1.82 -20.77 2.32
C LEU A 165 0.36 -21.18 2.58
N ASP A 166 -0.38 -20.40 3.37
CA ASP A 166 -1.81 -20.62 3.61
C ASP A 166 -2.59 -20.56 2.29
N ARG A 167 -2.30 -19.56 1.45
CA ARG A 167 -2.92 -19.43 0.13
C ARG A 167 -2.57 -20.61 -0.78
N ALA A 168 -1.32 -21.06 -0.75
CA ALA A 168 -0.91 -22.25 -1.50
C ALA A 168 -1.69 -23.50 -1.04
N ALA A 169 -1.86 -23.67 0.28
CA ALA A 169 -2.65 -24.77 0.84
C ALA A 169 -4.13 -24.73 0.41
N GLU A 170 -4.74 -23.54 0.36
CA GLU A 170 -6.11 -23.35 -0.15
C GLU A 170 -6.24 -23.71 -1.64
N LEU A 171 -5.26 -23.32 -2.45
CA LEU A 171 -5.25 -23.66 -3.88
C LEU A 171 -5.15 -25.18 -4.10
N VAL A 172 -4.33 -25.87 -3.30
CA VAL A 172 -4.26 -27.34 -3.33
C VAL A 172 -5.58 -27.97 -2.89
N LYS A 173 -6.19 -27.49 -1.81
CA LYS A 173 -7.51 -27.99 -1.33
C LYS A 173 -8.62 -27.80 -2.36
N SER A 174 -8.54 -26.74 -3.17
CA SER A 174 -9.49 -26.48 -4.27
C SER A 174 -9.18 -27.27 -5.56
N GLY A 175 -8.19 -28.17 -5.53
CA GLY A 175 -7.87 -29.08 -6.63
C GLY A 175 -6.84 -28.54 -7.62
N HIS A 176 -6.20 -27.40 -7.33
CA HIS A 176 -5.12 -26.89 -8.18
C HIS A 176 -3.85 -27.72 -7.99
N ARG A 177 -3.16 -27.99 -9.10
CA ARG A 177 -1.84 -28.61 -9.12
C ARG A 177 -0.78 -27.52 -9.17
N PHE A 178 0.39 -27.81 -8.60
CA PHE A 178 1.54 -26.91 -8.63
C PHE A 178 2.80 -27.67 -8.99
N VAL A 179 3.75 -26.94 -9.55
CA VAL A 179 5.14 -27.37 -9.73
C VAL A 179 5.97 -26.75 -8.63
N TYR A 180 6.80 -27.56 -8.00
CA TYR A 180 7.76 -27.15 -6.99
C TYR A 180 9.15 -27.08 -7.63
N VAL A 181 9.75 -25.89 -7.63
CA VAL A 181 11.09 -25.66 -8.16
C VAL A 181 12.02 -25.36 -7.00
N LEU A 182 13.11 -26.10 -6.93
CA LEU A 182 14.17 -25.95 -5.94
C LEU A 182 15.45 -25.57 -6.67
N ASP A 183 16.11 -24.54 -6.16
CA ASP A 183 17.45 -24.16 -6.61
C ASP A 183 18.39 -24.13 -5.40
N ASN A 184 19.55 -24.76 -5.53
CA ASN A 184 20.55 -24.80 -4.49
C ASN A 184 21.51 -23.63 -4.70
N ILE A 185 21.55 -22.74 -3.72
CA ILE A 185 22.42 -21.57 -3.73
C ILE A 185 23.54 -21.82 -2.73
N ASP A 186 24.70 -22.16 -3.27
CA ASP A 186 25.94 -22.31 -2.52
C ASP A 186 26.81 -21.06 -2.70
N TRP A 187 27.23 -20.45 -1.59
CA TRP A 187 28.27 -19.42 -1.61
C TRP A 187 29.25 -19.60 -0.46
N GLU A 188 30.47 -19.08 -0.66
CA GLU A 188 31.50 -19.04 0.36
C GLU A 188 31.66 -17.59 0.83
N GLU A 189 31.37 -17.33 2.10
CA GLU A 189 31.70 -16.07 2.76
C GLU A 189 33.17 -16.15 3.18
N LYS A 190 34.04 -15.41 2.51
CA LYS A 190 35.47 -15.39 2.84
C LYS A 190 35.73 -14.45 4.00
N ALA A 191 36.62 -14.83 4.90
CA ALA A 191 37.05 -14.06 6.07
C ALA A 191 37.51 -12.63 5.73
N HIS A 192 38.01 -12.40 4.51
CA HIS A 192 38.40 -11.07 4.04
C HIS A 192 37.22 -10.11 3.77
N ASP A 193 36.02 -10.64 3.55
CA ASP A 193 34.78 -9.87 3.33
C ASP A 193 34.05 -9.58 4.65
N MET A 194 34.44 -10.24 5.73
CA MET A 194 33.89 -10.06 7.07
C MET A 194 34.82 -9.19 7.92
N ARG A 195 34.25 -8.43 8.88
CA ARG A 195 35.09 -7.70 9.85
C ARG A 195 36.00 -8.71 10.57
N GLN A 196 37.26 -8.31 10.74
CA GLN A 196 38.34 -9.11 11.33
C GLN A 196 37.81 -9.89 12.54
N ASP A 197 37.98 -11.22 12.53
CA ASP A 197 37.67 -12.22 13.58
C ASP A 197 36.68 -13.34 13.18
N VAL A 198 36.33 -13.49 11.90
CA VAL A 198 35.44 -14.60 11.44
C VAL A 198 36.14 -15.49 10.39
N GLN A 199 36.06 -16.81 10.55
CA GLN A 199 36.57 -17.80 9.58
C GLN A 199 35.69 -17.85 8.31
N ASN A 200 36.25 -18.38 7.21
CA ASN A 200 35.45 -18.64 6.00
C ASN A 200 34.26 -19.54 6.34
N ARG A 201 33.09 -19.21 5.79
CA ARG A 201 31.87 -19.99 5.98
C ARG A 201 31.29 -20.37 4.62
N SER A 202 31.17 -21.67 4.37
CA SER A 202 30.31 -22.16 3.30
C SER A 202 28.86 -22.05 3.75
N VAL A 203 28.05 -21.30 3.00
CA VAL A 203 26.62 -21.14 3.23
C VAL A 203 25.89 -21.89 2.13
N HIS A 204 25.00 -22.78 2.54
CA HIS A 204 24.08 -23.50 1.67
C HIS A 204 22.68 -22.97 1.93
N ALA A 205 22.07 -22.37 0.92
CA ALA A 205 20.65 -22.00 0.94
C ALA A 205 19.92 -22.72 -0.19
N VAL A 206 18.61 -22.87 -0.03
CA VAL A 206 17.75 -23.42 -1.06
C VAL A 206 16.66 -22.39 -1.36
N ALA A 207 16.63 -21.91 -2.59
CA ALA A 207 15.54 -21.09 -3.08
C ALA A 207 14.40 -22.02 -3.54
N THR A 208 13.21 -21.77 -3.01
CA THR A 208 12.02 -22.58 -3.32
C THR A 208 10.98 -21.72 -3.99
N SER A 209 10.46 -22.16 -5.14
CA SER A 209 9.37 -21.50 -5.84
C SER A 209 8.21 -22.48 -6.05
N ILE A 210 7.00 -22.04 -5.71
CA ILE A 210 5.76 -22.77 -5.94
C ILE A 210 5.02 -22.09 -7.09
N VAL A 211 4.79 -22.83 -8.17
CA VAL A 211 4.08 -22.31 -9.35
C VAL A 211 2.79 -23.11 -9.53
N PHE A 212 1.64 -22.48 -9.32
CA PHE A 212 0.35 -23.08 -9.60
C PHE A 212 0.04 -23.03 -11.11
N ASN A 213 -0.58 -24.08 -11.62
CA ASN A 213 -1.03 -24.13 -13.02
C ASN A 213 -2.04 -23.02 -13.29
N ARG A 214 -1.75 -22.18 -14.30
CA ARG A 214 -2.61 -21.04 -14.68
C ARG A 214 -3.86 -21.45 -15.45
N VAL A 215 -3.82 -22.63 -16.10
CA VAL A 215 -4.90 -23.17 -16.94
C VAL A 215 -5.20 -24.60 -16.49
N PRO A 216 -6.47 -25.00 -16.35
CA PRO A 216 -6.82 -26.38 -16.04
C PRO A 216 -6.30 -27.34 -17.12
N GLU A 217 -5.51 -28.34 -16.73
CA GLU A 217 -4.99 -29.37 -17.65
C GLU A 217 -6.06 -30.39 -18.09
N LYS A 218 -7.35 -30.03 -18.09
CA LYS A 218 -8.43 -30.99 -18.36
C LYS A 218 -8.41 -31.53 -19.80
N ASP A 219 -7.90 -30.73 -20.74
CA ASP A 219 -7.95 -31.04 -22.17
C ASP A 219 -6.56 -31.15 -22.82
N LEU A 220 -5.47 -31.14 -22.03
CA LEU A 220 -4.12 -31.31 -22.56
C LEU A 220 -3.80 -32.81 -22.69
N PRO A 221 -3.45 -33.29 -23.90
CA PRO A 221 -3.17 -34.71 -24.11
C PRO A 221 -1.90 -35.12 -23.34
N ASN A 222 -2.08 -36.00 -22.34
CA ASN A 222 -1.00 -36.50 -21.46
C ASN A 222 -0.46 -37.88 -21.91
N SER A 223 -0.80 -38.33 -23.11
CA SER A 223 -0.58 -39.70 -23.59
C SER A 223 0.49 -39.85 -24.67
N GLY A 224 1.30 -38.80 -24.92
CA GLY A 224 2.35 -38.86 -25.94
C GLY A 224 3.56 -37.96 -25.64
N PRO A 225 4.71 -38.23 -26.29
CA PRO A 225 5.87 -37.36 -26.21
C PRO A 225 5.50 -35.94 -26.68
N GLN A 226 6.10 -34.92 -26.04
CA GLN A 226 5.96 -33.52 -26.49
C GLN A 226 6.27 -33.47 -28.00
N LYS A 227 5.32 -32.96 -28.79
CA LYS A 227 5.49 -32.83 -30.24
C LYS A 227 6.75 -32.01 -30.51
N ASN A 228 7.55 -32.46 -31.48
CA ASN A 228 8.79 -31.80 -31.84
C ASN A 228 8.50 -30.35 -32.26
N LEU A 229 9.18 -29.36 -31.66
CA LEU A 229 8.95 -27.93 -31.92
C LEU A 229 9.03 -27.59 -33.42
N HIS A 230 9.84 -28.33 -34.18
CA HIS A 230 9.97 -28.20 -35.62
C HIS A 230 8.66 -28.44 -36.40
N HIS A 231 7.73 -29.22 -35.86
CA HIS A 231 6.45 -29.55 -36.49
C HIS A 231 5.26 -28.94 -35.75
N CYS A 232 5.52 -28.10 -34.75
CA CYS A 232 4.45 -27.44 -34.02
C CYS A 232 4.09 -26.14 -34.74
N ASN A 233 2.80 -25.94 -35.01
CA ASN A 233 2.31 -24.66 -35.49
C ASN A 233 2.41 -23.66 -34.33
N VAL A 234 3.31 -22.69 -34.44
CA VAL A 234 3.56 -21.68 -33.40
C VAL A 234 2.28 -20.89 -33.10
N ASP A 235 1.43 -20.68 -34.11
CA ASP A 235 0.16 -19.98 -33.94
C ASP A 235 -0.82 -20.75 -33.03
N ASP A 236 -0.76 -22.09 -33.03
CA ASP A 236 -1.59 -22.93 -32.16
C ASP A 236 -1.07 -22.99 -30.71
N LEU A 237 0.22 -22.75 -30.49
CA LEU A 237 0.84 -22.69 -29.16
C LEU A 237 0.63 -21.34 -28.48
N VAL A 238 0.49 -20.28 -29.27
CA VAL A 238 0.38 -18.89 -28.81
C VAL A 238 -1.02 -18.37 -29.11
N ILE A 239 -2.05 -19.22 -29.05
CA ILE A 239 -3.45 -18.77 -29.13
C ILE A 239 -3.73 -17.88 -27.91
N VAL A 240 -3.54 -16.59 -28.11
CA VAL A 240 -3.94 -15.54 -27.17
C VAL A 240 -5.36 -15.19 -27.55
N ASN A 241 -6.30 -15.34 -26.62
CA ASN A 241 -7.68 -14.90 -26.87
C ASN A 241 -7.72 -13.37 -27.10
N ASP A 242 -8.80 -12.88 -27.69
CA ASP A 242 -8.91 -11.46 -28.05
C ASP A 242 -8.84 -10.51 -26.83
N GLU A 243 -9.28 -10.97 -25.65
CA GLU A 243 -9.20 -10.20 -24.41
C GLU A 243 -7.77 -10.07 -23.88
N ASP A 244 -7.03 -11.17 -23.88
CA ASP A 244 -5.62 -11.23 -23.48
C ASP A 244 -4.78 -10.39 -24.46
N THR A 245 -5.10 -10.42 -25.75
CA THR A 245 -4.44 -9.59 -26.76
C THR A 245 -4.68 -8.10 -26.52
N LYS A 246 -5.91 -7.70 -26.16
CA LYS A 246 -6.22 -6.31 -25.76
C LYS A 246 -5.45 -5.90 -24.51
N THR A 247 -5.39 -6.78 -23.52
CA THR A 247 -4.69 -6.54 -22.25
C THR A 247 -3.18 -6.40 -22.47
N ILE A 248 -2.59 -7.27 -23.29
CA ILE A 248 -1.17 -7.22 -23.67
C ILE A 248 -0.88 -5.93 -24.43
N ARG A 249 -1.72 -5.55 -25.41
CA ARG A 249 -1.58 -4.27 -26.13
C ARG A 249 -1.63 -3.06 -25.18
N ALA A 250 -2.55 -3.04 -24.21
CA ALA A 250 -2.63 -1.95 -23.24
C ALA A 250 -1.37 -1.84 -22.38
N ARG A 251 -0.78 -2.98 -21.99
CA ARG A 251 0.49 -3.03 -21.25
C ARG A 251 1.66 -2.54 -22.11
N TYR A 252 1.75 -2.96 -23.37
CA TYR A 252 2.78 -2.47 -24.28
C TYR A 252 2.63 -0.98 -24.59
N LEU A 253 1.41 -0.47 -24.78
CA LEU A 253 1.16 0.96 -24.92
C LEU A 253 1.64 1.75 -23.69
N SER A 254 1.43 1.20 -22.50
CA SER A 254 1.91 1.82 -21.25
C SER A 254 3.44 1.82 -21.14
N ILE A 255 4.10 0.75 -21.60
CA ILE A 255 5.57 0.64 -21.63
C ILE A 255 6.16 1.58 -22.69
N ILE A 256 5.57 1.63 -23.88
CA ILE A 256 5.95 2.53 -24.97
C ILE A 256 5.75 3.98 -24.54
N ALA A 257 4.61 4.31 -23.95
CA ALA A 257 4.37 5.66 -23.41
C ALA A 257 5.41 6.01 -22.35
N LYS A 258 5.79 5.08 -21.46
CA LYS A 258 6.89 5.32 -20.51
C LYS A 258 8.24 5.53 -21.19
N LEU A 259 8.54 4.87 -22.31
CA LEU A 259 9.79 5.04 -23.06
C LEU A 259 9.84 6.34 -23.88
N PHE A 260 8.69 6.86 -24.30
CA PHE A 260 8.60 8.09 -25.10
C PHE A 260 8.36 9.35 -24.26
N PHE A 261 7.81 9.22 -23.04
CA PHE A 261 7.48 10.34 -22.15
C PHE A 261 8.32 10.40 -20.85
N PHE A 262 9.38 9.58 -20.74
CA PHE A 262 10.52 9.77 -19.84
C PHE A 262 11.82 9.79 -20.65
#